data_AF-A0AAD4C9S1-F1
#
_entry.id   AF-A0AAD4C9S1-F1
#
_cell.length_a   1.000
_cell.length_b   1.000
_cell.length_c   1.000
_cell.angle_alpha   90.00
_cell.angle_beta   90.00
_cell.angle_gamma   90.00
#
_symmetry.space_group_name_H-M   'P 1'
#
loop_
_entity.id
_entity.type
_entity.pdbx_description
1 polymer ?
#
loop_
_entity_poly.entity_id
_entity_poly.type
_entity_poly.pdbx_seq_one_letter_code
_entity_poly.pdbx_strand_id
1 'polypeptide(L)'
;MSTARSVPADMNFKIVVHDFVAVGDTSPTRTAQQLEKGRDLAVACSSGNQWVTPQSTADSSMFTLRRERLYQYCLSPPTLTTRIKSISIPEWGQPSHVDDPDRSRLYDLQEFESTDFQTSLMHSRIGLINPSRRGKRIQGDGMSASKPAKRLRLETCSLLDFIPQPHFIPAPAAKFRPIDPSKIPPYQKTSPSPITPYDAAAVDQLLNGRYRRAAWLIPVRGSLPWDGASTAVILEGTQVASRSPSPSPCLHAPAAQPRAITWTPDSLQHLWSFLGSIQQAKHLGPLSLSFHVAPVDAFSTRDSISEPVWESNHPYYHHLSSRHTAGSPDDFATDICRAHLEGVDYIKVFHDMPCSLSLRNILDAYRYEPVNGEVPGRSGANDNKIRILKGAHLVLMDECSKAAFLM
;
A
#
# COMPACT_ATOMS: atom_id res chain seq x y z
N MET A 1 13.14 -49.21 1.83
CA MET A 1 11.95 -48.59 1.22
C MET A 1 11.64 -47.32 1.99
N SER A 2 12.03 -46.16 1.46
CA SER A 2 11.83 -44.85 2.09
C SER A 2 10.73 -44.14 1.32
N THR A 3 9.62 -43.83 1.98
CA THR A 3 8.48 -43.12 1.40
C THR A 3 8.77 -41.62 1.41
N ALA A 4 9.15 -41.08 0.25
CA ALA A 4 9.26 -39.64 0.05
C ALA A 4 7.87 -39.00 0.19
N ARG A 5 7.66 -38.27 1.29
CA ARG A 5 6.50 -37.37 1.45
C ARG A 5 6.62 -36.26 0.43
N SER A 6 5.70 -36.24 -0.54
CA SER A 6 5.53 -35.12 -1.47
C SER A 6 5.13 -33.87 -0.67
N VAL A 7 6.01 -32.87 -0.67
CA VAL A 7 5.72 -31.54 -0.13
C VAL A 7 4.72 -30.85 -1.07
N PRO A 8 3.64 -30.21 -0.56
CA PRO A 8 2.69 -29.49 -1.40
C PRO A 8 3.39 -28.36 -2.16
N ALA A 9 3.15 -28.30 -3.47
CA ALA A 9 3.91 -27.50 -4.44
C ALA A 9 3.59 -26.00 -4.47
N ASP A 10 2.79 -25.46 -3.54
CA ASP A 10 2.25 -24.10 -3.65
C ASP A 10 2.46 -23.26 -2.37
N MET A 11 3.69 -23.20 -1.88
CA MET A 11 4.11 -22.14 -0.95
C MET A 11 4.84 -21.07 -1.76
N ASN A 12 4.09 -20.18 -2.40
CA ASN A 12 4.64 -19.02 -3.10
C ASN A 12 5.15 -18.00 -2.06
N PHE A 13 6.38 -18.17 -1.60
CA PHE A 13 7.04 -17.16 -0.77
C PHE A 13 7.24 -15.87 -1.57
N LYS A 14 6.67 -14.76 -1.10
CA LYS A 14 6.82 -13.44 -1.71
C LYS A 14 8.20 -12.88 -1.35
N ILE A 15 9.16 -13.01 -2.25
CA ILE A 15 10.51 -12.45 -2.05
C ILE A 15 10.57 -11.06 -2.67
N VAL A 16 10.95 -10.07 -1.86
CA VAL A 16 11.17 -8.68 -2.32
C VAL A 16 12.67 -8.46 -2.48
N VAL A 17 13.09 -8.04 -3.67
CA VAL A 17 14.48 -7.73 -4.00
C VAL A 17 14.64 -6.22 -4.06
N HIS A 18 15.57 -5.69 -3.29
CA HIS A 18 15.93 -4.28 -3.27
C HIS A 18 17.32 -4.10 -3.90
N ASP A 19 17.48 -3.08 -4.74
CA ASP A 19 18.78 -2.65 -5.28
C ASP A 19 19.19 -1.33 -4.64
N PHE A 20 20.38 -1.28 -4.06
CA PHE A 20 20.94 -0.12 -3.37
C PHE A 20 22.12 0.44 -4.18
N VAL A 21 21.82 1.28 -5.16
CA VAL A 21 22.84 1.93 -6.01
C VAL A 21 23.22 3.30 -5.43
N ALA A 22 24.52 3.58 -5.38
CA ALA A 22 25.03 4.90 -4.99
C ALA A 22 24.55 5.98 -5.99
N VAL A 23 24.17 7.14 -5.45
CA VAL A 23 23.65 8.28 -6.22
C VAL A 23 24.69 8.73 -7.24
N GLY A 24 24.51 8.38 -8.51
CA GLY A 24 25.42 8.75 -9.60
C GLY A 24 25.45 7.78 -10.78
N ASP A 25 25.07 6.51 -10.57
CA ASP A 25 25.27 5.44 -11.57
C ASP A 25 23.95 4.76 -12.02
N THR A 26 22.86 5.53 -12.06
CA THR A 26 21.50 5.02 -12.32
C THR A 26 21.14 5.06 -13.81
N SER A 27 21.70 4.15 -14.60
CA SER A 27 21.07 3.81 -15.88
C SER A 27 19.85 2.91 -15.59
N PRO A 28 18.62 3.31 -15.96
CA PRO A 28 17.40 2.56 -15.62
C PRO A 28 17.41 1.11 -16.14
N THR A 29 18.04 0.87 -17.29
CA THR A 29 18.20 -0.47 -17.86
C THR A 29 19.09 -1.37 -16.99
N ARG A 30 20.15 -0.81 -16.38
CA ARG A 30 21.08 -1.56 -15.52
C ARG A 30 20.40 -1.97 -14.22
N THR A 31 19.65 -1.06 -13.60
CA THR A 31 18.89 -1.33 -12.37
C THR A 31 17.82 -2.41 -12.60
N ALA A 32 17.10 -2.37 -13.72
CA ALA A 32 16.11 -3.40 -14.06
C ALA A 32 16.75 -4.79 -14.20
N GLN A 33 17.87 -4.90 -14.92
CA GLN A 33 18.63 -6.15 -15.07
C GLN A 33 19.17 -6.67 -13.74
N GLN A 34 19.63 -5.78 -12.85
CA GLN A 34 20.12 -6.15 -11.52
C GLN A 34 18.99 -6.69 -10.63
N LEU A 35 17.82 -6.05 -10.66
CA LEU A 35 16.63 -6.53 -9.93
C LEU A 35 16.16 -7.89 -10.45
N GLU A 36 16.15 -8.10 -11.77
CA GLU A 36 15.78 -9.39 -12.37
C GLU A 36 16.76 -10.50 -11.97
N LYS A 37 18.08 -10.24 -12.06
CA LYS A 37 19.11 -11.16 -11.57
C LYS A 37 18.97 -11.48 -10.08
N GLY A 38 18.61 -10.48 -9.26
CA GLY A 38 18.37 -10.69 -7.83
C GLY A 38 17.13 -11.56 -7.56
N ARG A 39 16.08 -11.46 -8.38
CA ARG A 39 14.90 -12.34 -8.30
C ARG A 39 15.25 -13.76 -8.70
N ASP A 40 16.00 -13.95 -9.77
CA ASP A 40 16.46 -15.27 -10.20
C ASP A 40 17.27 -15.97 -9.10
N LEU A 41 18.16 -15.23 -8.43
CA LEU A 41 18.91 -15.73 -7.27
C LEU A 41 18.02 -16.11 -6.10
N ALA A 42 17.04 -15.26 -5.76
CA ALA A 42 16.07 -15.54 -4.71
C ALA A 42 15.26 -16.81 -5.01
N VAL A 43 14.75 -16.96 -6.23
CA VAL A 43 14.02 -18.15 -6.69
C VAL A 43 14.91 -19.40 -6.66
N ALA A 44 16.17 -19.28 -7.10
CA ALA A 44 17.13 -20.38 -7.05
C ALA A 44 17.43 -20.83 -5.61
N CYS A 45 17.54 -19.89 -4.66
CA CYS A 45 17.77 -20.20 -3.25
C CYS A 45 16.52 -20.77 -2.55
N SER A 46 15.31 -20.44 -3.01
CA SER A 46 14.05 -20.86 -2.39
C SER A 46 13.45 -22.14 -2.98
N SER A 47 13.96 -22.63 -4.11
CA SER A 47 13.41 -23.82 -4.80
C SER A 47 13.95 -25.16 -4.28
N GLY A 48 14.91 -25.16 -3.35
CA GLY A 48 15.49 -26.38 -2.78
C GLY A 48 15.28 -26.52 -1.27
N ASN A 49 15.09 -27.74 -0.78
CA ASN A 49 15.09 -28.08 0.66
C ASN A 49 16.51 -28.13 1.27
N GLN A 50 17.50 -27.52 0.61
CA GLN A 50 18.89 -27.54 1.02
C GLN A 50 19.42 -26.12 1.10
N TRP A 51 20.32 -25.86 2.04
CA TRP A 51 21.05 -24.60 2.09
C TRP A 51 21.95 -24.50 0.86
N VAL A 52 21.53 -23.71 -0.13
CA VAL A 52 22.35 -23.37 -1.29
C VAL A 52 23.18 -22.15 -0.92
N THR A 53 24.51 -22.27 -1.02
CA THR A 53 25.38 -21.08 -0.99
C THR A 53 25.36 -20.51 -2.41
N PRO A 54 24.73 -19.36 -2.69
CA PRO A 54 24.76 -18.78 -4.02
C PRO A 54 26.23 -18.58 -4.40
N GLN A 55 26.61 -18.97 -5.63
CA GLN A 55 27.94 -18.67 -6.13
C GLN A 55 28.10 -17.15 -6.16
N SER A 56 28.83 -16.64 -5.17
CA SER A 56 29.08 -15.21 -5.05
C SER A 56 29.79 -14.75 -6.31
N THR A 57 29.17 -13.82 -7.04
CA THR A 57 29.87 -13.09 -8.12
C THR A 57 30.75 -11.98 -7.56
N ALA A 58 30.85 -11.84 -6.23
CA ALA A 58 31.87 -10.98 -5.66
C ALA A 58 33.21 -11.58 -6.09
N ASP A 59 33.95 -10.82 -6.89
CA ASP A 59 35.25 -11.22 -7.37
C ASP A 59 36.08 -11.62 -6.15
N SER A 60 36.65 -12.83 -6.18
CA SER A 60 37.51 -13.34 -5.11
C SER A 60 38.64 -12.35 -4.77
N SER A 61 38.99 -11.45 -5.70
CA SER A 61 39.91 -10.33 -5.48
C SER A 61 39.43 -9.32 -4.44
N MET A 62 38.13 -9.22 -4.17
CA MET A 62 37.54 -8.33 -3.16
C MET A 62 37.75 -8.84 -1.74
N PHE A 63 38.16 -10.09 -1.54
CA PHE A 63 38.38 -10.69 -0.23
C PHE A 63 39.75 -11.33 -0.14
N THR A 64 40.63 -10.85 0.75
CA THR A 64 41.88 -11.56 1.04
C THR A 64 41.63 -12.54 2.16
N LEU A 65 41.94 -13.82 1.92
CA LEU A 65 42.04 -14.79 3.00
C LEU A 65 43.36 -14.56 3.76
N ARG A 66 43.29 -13.99 4.96
CA ARG A 66 44.45 -13.87 5.84
C ARG A 66 44.73 -15.24 6.48
N ARG A 67 46.01 -15.50 6.79
CA ARG A 67 46.43 -16.68 7.55
C ARG A 67 45.55 -16.74 8.81
N GLU A 68 44.87 -17.87 9.04
CA GLU A 68 43.83 -18.10 10.07
C GLU A 68 42.35 -17.95 9.66
N ARG A 69 41.97 -18.27 8.40
CA ARG A 69 40.56 -18.37 7.97
C ARG A 69 39.74 -17.08 8.12
N LEU A 70 40.40 -15.94 8.22
CA LEU A 70 39.77 -14.62 8.26
C LEU A 70 39.64 -14.08 6.84
N TYR A 71 38.41 -13.84 6.40
CA TYR A 71 38.12 -13.14 5.15
C TYR A 71 38.15 -11.63 5.43
N GLN A 72 39.11 -10.93 4.83
CA GLN A 72 39.21 -9.48 4.91
C GLN A 72 38.69 -8.86 3.61
N TYR A 73 37.68 -7.99 3.70
CA TYR A 73 37.23 -7.20 2.56
C TYR A 73 38.34 -6.20 2.16
N CYS A 74 38.80 -6.28 0.91
CA CYS A 74 39.96 -5.54 0.40
C CYS A 74 39.63 -4.10 -0.01
N LEU A 75 38.35 -3.80 -0.26
CA LEU A 75 37.96 -2.47 -0.67
C LEU A 75 37.88 -1.58 0.57
N SER A 76 38.57 -0.44 0.50
CA SER A 76 38.42 0.63 1.48
C SER A 76 36.93 0.96 1.64
N PRO A 77 36.43 1.13 2.87
CA PRO A 77 35.05 1.55 3.09
C PRO A 77 34.75 2.80 2.26
N PRO A 78 33.55 2.92 1.67
CA PRO A 78 33.20 4.12 0.93
C PRO A 78 33.39 5.36 1.81
N THR A 79 34.26 6.27 1.38
CA THR A 79 34.52 7.52 2.08
C THR A 79 33.30 8.41 1.97
N LEU A 80 32.56 8.57 3.05
CA LEU A 80 31.47 9.54 3.14
C LEU A 80 32.08 10.95 3.02
N THR A 81 31.85 11.63 1.89
CA THR A 81 32.38 12.98 1.62
C THR A 81 31.71 14.07 2.44
N THR A 82 30.62 13.75 3.13
CA THR A 82 30.00 14.65 4.10
C THR A 82 30.84 14.66 5.37
N ARG A 83 31.51 15.80 5.65
CA ARG A 83 32.00 16.17 6.98
C ARG A 83 30.82 16.28 7.94
N ILE A 84 30.26 15.14 8.34
CA ILE A 84 29.51 15.04 9.57
C ILE A 84 30.56 15.26 10.66
N LYS A 85 30.37 16.28 11.50
CA LYS A 85 31.21 16.47 12.68
C LYS A 85 31.24 15.11 13.37
N SER A 86 32.42 14.50 13.47
CA SER A 86 32.55 13.18 14.09
C SER A 86 31.99 13.29 15.50
N ILE A 87 30.79 12.77 15.70
CA ILE A 87 30.30 12.45 17.02
C ILE A 87 31.26 11.34 17.46
N SER A 88 32.15 11.64 18.40
CA SER A 88 33.08 10.65 18.90
C SER A 88 32.25 9.59 19.61
N ILE A 89 32.05 8.46 18.95
CA ILE A 89 31.46 7.29 19.58
C ILE A 89 32.48 6.85 20.63
N PRO A 90 32.12 6.79 21.93
CA PRO A 90 33.04 6.37 22.96
C PRO A 90 33.53 4.94 22.69
N GLU A 91 34.76 4.65 23.11
CA GLU A 91 35.37 3.34 22.92
C GLU A 91 34.60 2.25 23.68
N TRP A 92 34.46 1.07 23.07
CA TRP A 92 33.75 -0.06 23.68
C TRP A 92 34.31 -0.37 25.08
N GLY A 93 33.44 -0.39 26.09
CA GLY A 93 33.81 -0.65 27.48
C GLY A 93 34.18 0.59 28.29
N GLN A 94 34.19 1.79 27.70
CA GLN A 94 34.21 3.01 28.51
C GLN A 94 32.88 3.17 29.26
N PRO A 95 32.91 3.48 30.57
CA PRO A 95 31.71 3.77 31.33
C PRO A 95 31.05 5.03 30.76
N SER A 96 29.77 4.92 30.41
CA SER A 96 28.97 6.03 29.86
C SER A 96 28.99 7.22 30.82
N HIS A 97 29.15 8.43 30.28
CA HIS A 97 29.06 9.65 31.07
C HIS A 97 27.64 9.75 31.69
N VAL A 98 27.53 10.34 32.88
CA VAL A 98 26.25 10.42 33.61
C VAL A 98 25.20 11.25 32.84
N ASP A 99 25.65 12.14 31.97
CA ASP A 99 24.81 13.06 31.19
C ASP A 99 24.66 12.63 29.72
N ASP A 100 24.96 11.37 29.39
CA ASP A 100 24.80 10.86 28.02
C ASP A 100 23.30 10.72 27.69
N PRO A 101 22.75 11.50 26.74
CA PRO A 101 21.32 11.48 26.42
C PRO A 101 20.87 10.13 25.85
N ASP A 102 21.79 9.30 25.35
CA ASP A 102 21.50 7.98 24.81
C ASP A 102 21.49 6.87 25.88
N ARG A 103 21.73 7.22 27.15
CA ARG A 103 21.71 6.28 28.27
C ARG A 103 20.30 6.13 28.84
N SER A 104 19.53 5.20 28.28
CA SER A 104 18.27 4.76 28.89
C SER A 104 18.56 3.84 30.10
N ARG A 105 17.89 4.04 31.24
CA ARG A 105 17.96 3.08 32.35
C ARG A 105 17.11 1.86 32.00
N LEU A 106 17.47 0.70 32.52
CA LEU A 106 16.72 -0.54 32.27
C LEU A 106 15.24 -0.41 32.64
N TYR A 107 14.91 0.39 33.66
CA TYR A 107 13.54 0.68 34.10
C TYR A 107 12.81 1.70 33.22
N ASP A 108 13.54 2.45 32.39
CA ASP A 108 12.98 3.39 31.42
C ASP A 108 12.70 2.70 30.07
N LEU A 109 13.25 1.49 29.86
CA LEU A 109 12.97 0.67 28.69
C LEU A 109 11.65 -0.07 28.92
N GLN A 110 10.70 0.12 28.00
CA GLN A 110 9.45 -0.62 27.98
C GLN A 110 9.75 -2.11 27.79
N GLU A 111 9.18 -2.97 28.63
CA GLU A 111 9.39 -4.41 28.56
C GLU A 111 8.95 -4.94 27.19
N PHE A 112 9.78 -5.79 26.57
CA PHE A 112 9.47 -6.37 25.27
C PHE A 112 8.24 -7.28 25.39
N GLU A 113 7.08 -6.83 24.91
CA GLU A 113 5.92 -7.70 24.74
C GLU A 113 6.20 -8.69 23.60
N SER A 114 6.47 -9.95 23.95
CA SER A 114 6.70 -10.98 22.94
C SER A 114 5.42 -11.22 22.15
N THR A 115 5.50 -11.14 20.83
CA THR A 115 4.38 -11.50 19.95
C THR A 115 4.08 -12.99 20.12
N ASP A 116 2.96 -13.32 20.75
CA ASP A 116 2.56 -14.72 20.99
C ASP A 116 2.12 -15.36 19.66
N PHE A 117 3.04 -16.09 19.02
CA PHE A 117 2.83 -16.73 17.72
C PHE A 117 1.81 -17.89 17.75
N GLN A 118 1.26 -18.27 18.92
CA GLN A 118 0.31 -19.38 19.01
C GLN A 118 -1.08 -19.07 18.44
N THR A 119 -1.47 -17.80 18.30
CA THR A 119 -2.81 -17.41 17.82
C THR A 119 -3.01 -17.59 16.30
N SER A 120 -1.93 -17.72 15.52
CA SER A 120 -2.00 -17.84 14.06
C SER A 120 -2.37 -19.25 13.57
N LEU A 121 -2.06 -20.30 14.34
CA LEU A 121 -2.19 -21.70 13.89
C LEU A 121 -3.57 -22.35 14.09
N MET A 122 -4.50 -21.70 14.80
CA MET A 122 -5.78 -22.33 15.17
C MET A 122 -6.95 -22.08 14.19
N HIS A 123 -6.79 -21.21 13.18
CA HIS A 123 -7.91 -20.83 12.30
C HIS A 123 -8.04 -21.65 11.00
N SER A 124 -7.19 -22.65 10.76
CA SER A 124 -7.23 -23.47 9.54
C SER A 124 -8.02 -24.78 9.68
N ARG A 125 -9.24 -24.73 10.23
CA ARG A 125 -10.20 -25.86 10.14
C ARG A 125 -11.29 -25.54 9.13
N ILE A 126 -10.98 -25.82 7.87
CA ILE A 126 -11.89 -25.80 6.73
C ILE A 126 -12.96 -26.87 6.93
N GLY A 127 -14.19 -26.44 7.21
CA GLY A 127 -15.37 -27.30 7.19
C GLY A 127 -15.78 -27.61 5.74
N LEU A 128 -15.74 -28.88 5.36
CA LEU A 128 -16.35 -29.40 4.14
C LEU A 128 -17.88 -29.26 4.23
N ILE A 129 -18.47 -28.31 3.49
CA ILE A 129 -19.93 -28.15 3.38
C ILE A 129 -20.43 -28.85 2.11
N ASN A 130 -21.34 -29.80 2.31
CA ASN A 130 -22.07 -30.54 1.29
C ASN A 130 -22.98 -29.62 0.43
N PRO A 131 -23.02 -29.75 -0.91
CA PRO A 131 -24.00 -29.09 -1.74
C PRO A 131 -25.33 -29.88 -1.72
N SER A 132 -26.34 -29.38 -1.01
CA SER A 132 -27.67 -30.00 -0.92
C SER A 132 -28.78 -29.03 -1.33
N ARG A 133 -29.60 -29.54 -2.28
CA ARG A 133 -31.01 -29.27 -2.58
C ARG A 133 -31.37 -28.23 -3.66
N ARG A 134 -31.61 -28.84 -4.81
CA ARG A 134 -32.42 -28.44 -5.97
C ARG A 134 -33.85 -28.05 -5.54
N GLY A 135 -34.15 -26.76 -5.52
CA GLY A 135 -35.51 -26.22 -5.34
C GLY A 135 -36.25 -26.06 -6.67
N LYS A 136 -37.47 -26.61 -6.74
CA LYS A 136 -38.35 -26.68 -7.92
C LYS A 136 -39.06 -25.34 -8.14
N ARG A 137 -38.83 -24.70 -9.29
CA ARG A 137 -39.38 -23.38 -9.66
C ARG A 137 -40.85 -23.50 -10.08
N ILE A 138 -41.73 -22.80 -9.36
CA ILE A 138 -43.14 -22.59 -9.71
C ILE A 138 -43.18 -21.52 -10.82
N GLN A 139 -43.81 -21.84 -11.95
CA GLN A 139 -44.11 -20.90 -13.04
C GLN A 139 -45.29 -20.03 -12.63
N GLY A 140 -45.03 -18.76 -12.30
CA GLY A 140 -46.03 -17.71 -12.14
C GLY A 140 -45.92 -16.72 -13.28
N ASP A 141 -47.07 -16.47 -13.91
CA ASP A 141 -47.30 -15.74 -15.15
C ASP A 141 -47.17 -14.21 -15.00
N GLY A 142 -46.60 -13.56 -16.02
CA GLY A 142 -47.01 -12.22 -16.46
C GLY A 142 -46.67 -10.97 -15.64
N MET A 143 -45.42 -10.71 -15.27
CA MET A 143 -44.96 -9.32 -15.00
C MET A 143 -43.62 -9.05 -15.68
N SER A 144 -43.48 -7.88 -16.32
CA SER A 144 -42.32 -7.51 -17.14
C SER A 144 -41.03 -7.51 -16.31
N ALA A 145 -40.34 -8.65 -16.29
CA ALA A 145 -39.08 -8.80 -15.59
C ALA A 145 -38.03 -7.93 -16.30
N SER A 146 -37.68 -6.79 -15.69
CA SER A 146 -36.47 -6.07 -16.05
C SER A 146 -35.30 -7.05 -15.96
N LYS A 147 -34.50 -7.15 -17.03
CA LYS A 147 -33.36 -8.06 -17.05
C LYS A 147 -32.44 -7.69 -15.85
N PRO A 148 -32.06 -8.65 -14.99
CA PRO A 148 -31.20 -8.36 -13.86
C PRO A 148 -29.93 -7.69 -14.36
N ALA A 149 -29.57 -6.56 -13.74
CA ALA A 149 -28.38 -5.82 -14.11
C ALA A 149 -27.15 -6.75 -14.02
N LYS A 150 -26.37 -6.84 -15.10
CA LYS A 150 -25.16 -7.66 -15.11
C LYS A 150 -24.18 -7.09 -14.09
N ARG A 151 -23.93 -7.84 -13.01
CA ARG A 151 -22.89 -7.54 -12.02
C ARG A 151 -21.58 -7.22 -12.74
N LEU A 152 -20.91 -6.14 -12.33
CA LEU A 152 -19.60 -5.76 -12.85
C LEU A 152 -18.61 -6.88 -12.50
N ARG A 153 -17.81 -7.33 -13.47
CA ARG A 153 -16.70 -8.25 -13.16
C ARG A 153 -15.55 -7.42 -12.63
N LEU A 154 -15.08 -7.80 -11.44
CA LEU A 154 -13.95 -7.19 -10.77
C LEU A 154 -12.68 -7.93 -11.17
N GLU A 155 -11.61 -7.19 -11.36
CA GLU A 155 -10.31 -7.74 -11.70
C GLU A 155 -9.57 -8.23 -10.44
N THR A 156 -9.36 -9.55 -10.36
CA THR A 156 -8.68 -10.21 -9.23
C THR A 156 -7.21 -10.54 -9.51
N CYS A 157 -6.70 -10.21 -10.69
CA CYS A 157 -5.31 -10.46 -11.07
C CYS A 157 -4.32 -9.69 -10.18
N SER A 158 -3.08 -10.16 -10.15
CA SER A 158 -1.97 -9.48 -9.47
C SER A 158 -1.75 -8.09 -10.07
N LEU A 159 -1.66 -7.06 -9.23
CA LEU A 159 -1.45 -5.68 -9.70
C LEU A 159 0.01 -5.34 -9.99
N LEU A 160 0.93 -6.26 -9.68
CA LEU A 160 2.37 -6.04 -9.84
C LEU A 160 2.76 -5.77 -11.29
N ASP A 161 2.01 -6.34 -12.24
CA ASP A 161 2.28 -6.20 -13.67
C ASP A 161 1.57 -4.99 -14.29
N PHE A 162 0.55 -4.43 -13.62
CA PHE A 162 -0.17 -3.27 -14.14
C PHE A 162 0.58 -1.96 -13.92
N ILE A 163 1.19 -1.77 -12.75
CA ILE A 163 1.95 -0.55 -12.45
C ILE A 163 3.42 -0.76 -12.84
N PRO A 164 3.97 0.08 -13.74
CA PRO A 164 5.37 -0.03 -14.15
C PRO A 164 6.34 0.05 -12.98
N GLN A 165 7.37 -0.80 -13.00
CA GLN A 165 8.47 -0.71 -12.05
C GLN A 165 9.33 0.55 -12.30
N PRO A 166 9.95 1.11 -11.24
CA PRO A 166 9.98 0.62 -9.86
C PRO A 166 8.72 0.99 -9.07
N HIS A 167 8.27 0.11 -8.16
CA HIS A 167 7.13 0.38 -7.26
C HIS A 167 7.48 1.29 -6.08
N PHE A 168 8.75 1.65 -5.92
CA PHE A 168 9.19 2.70 -5.02
C PHE A 168 10.05 3.70 -5.81
N ILE A 169 9.65 4.96 -5.80
CA ILE A 169 10.37 6.07 -6.43
C ILE A 169 10.79 7.04 -5.32
N PRO A 170 12.07 7.05 -4.91
CA PRO A 170 12.53 7.93 -3.83
C PRO A 170 12.46 9.40 -4.25
N ALA A 171 12.45 10.29 -3.27
CA ALA A 171 12.53 11.72 -3.56
C ALA A 171 13.85 12.06 -4.27
N PRO A 172 13.83 12.92 -5.31
CA PRO A 172 15.04 13.36 -5.96
C PRO A 172 16.00 14.04 -4.97
N ALA A 173 17.27 13.65 -4.97
CA ALA A 173 18.33 14.32 -4.21
C ALA A 173 18.68 15.68 -4.86
N ALA A 174 17.78 16.65 -4.77
CA ALA A 174 17.93 17.98 -5.34
C ALA A 174 17.59 19.06 -4.31
N LYS A 175 18.06 20.28 -4.56
CA LYS A 175 17.59 21.45 -3.81
C LYS A 175 16.18 21.79 -4.27
N PHE A 176 15.25 21.85 -3.34
CA PHE A 176 13.86 22.23 -3.61
C PHE A 176 13.66 23.71 -3.31
N ARG A 177 12.88 24.37 -4.17
CA ARG A 177 12.42 25.72 -3.88
C ARG A 177 11.28 25.64 -2.86
N PRO A 178 11.15 26.61 -1.95
CA PRO A 178 9.95 26.73 -1.12
C PRO A 178 8.70 26.76 -1.98
N ILE A 179 7.64 26.14 -1.48
CA ILE A 179 6.37 26.06 -2.18
C ILE A 179 5.73 27.44 -2.21
N ASP A 180 5.28 27.84 -3.39
CA ASP A 180 4.57 29.09 -3.61
C ASP A 180 3.06 28.82 -3.55
N PRO A 181 2.39 29.15 -2.42
CA PRO A 181 0.97 28.86 -2.25
C PRO A 181 0.08 29.62 -3.25
N SER A 182 0.58 30.68 -3.89
CA SER A 182 -0.16 31.42 -4.91
C SER A 182 -0.35 30.62 -6.21
N LYS A 183 0.57 29.69 -6.50
CA LYS A 183 0.52 28.87 -7.72
C LYS A 183 -0.31 27.61 -7.54
N ILE A 184 -0.32 27.06 -6.33
CA ILE A 184 -1.02 25.82 -6.01
C ILE A 184 -1.82 26.05 -4.74
N PRO A 185 -3.07 26.55 -4.85
CA PRO A 185 -3.88 26.86 -3.69
C PRO A 185 -4.14 25.58 -2.89
N PRO A 186 -4.21 25.68 -1.55
CA PRO A 186 -4.52 24.54 -0.70
C PRO A 186 -5.93 24.02 -0.98
N TYR A 187 -6.17 22.73 -0.76
CA TYR A 187 -7.49 22.14 -0.87
C TYR A 187 -8.42 22.70 0.22
N GLN A 188 -9.59 23.19 -0.19
CA GLN A 188 -10.58 23.85 0.70
C GLN A 188 -11.99 23.24 0.61
N LYS A 189 -12.19 22.16 -0.16
CA LYS A 189 -13.54 21.65 -0.44
C LYS A 189 -14.13 20.82 0.71
N THR A 190 -13.27 20.21 1.52
CA THR A 190 -13.63 19.38 2.67
C THR A 190 -12.65 19.71 3.79
N SER A 191 -13.17 19.91 5.01
CA SER A 191 -12.32 20.06 6.19
C SER A 191 -11.71 18.72 6.60
N PRO A 192 -10.49 18.71 7.18
CA PRO A 192 -9.92 17.51 7.77
C PRO A 192 -10.85 16.87 8.81
N SER A 193 -11.13 15.58 8.69
CA SER A 193 -11.81 14.79 9.72
C SER A 193 -10.77 13.99 10.50
N PRO A 194 -10.45 14.33 11.76
CA PRO A 194 -9.45 13.64 12.55
C PRO A 194 -9.76 12.15 12.72
N ILE A 195 -8.70 11.33 12.75
CA ILE A 195 -8.75 9.91 13.06
C ILE A 195 -8.09 9.71 14.44
N THR A 196 -8.74 9.00 15.35
CA THR A 196 -8.20 8.65 16.67
C THR A 196 -6.81 8.01 16.54
N PRO A 197 -5.79 8.42 17.32
CA PRO A 197 -5.89 9.27 18.52
C PRO A 197 -5.84 10.79 18.26
N TYR A 198 -5.78 11.25 17.02
CA TYR A 198 -5.73 12.67 16.72
C TYR A 198 -7.09 13.33 16.94
N ASP A 199 -7.06 14.51 17.53
CA ASP A 199 -8.18 15.45 17.56
C ASP A 199 -7.95 16.59 16.56
N ALA A 200 -8.90 17.54 16.48
CA ALA A 200 -8.79 18.67 15.56
C ALA A 200 -7.54 19.54 15.83
N ALA A 201 -7.19 19.74 17.10
CA ALA A 201 -6.04 20.57 17.48
C ALA A 201 -4.71 19.89 17.10
N ALA A 202 -4.60 18.57 17.27
CA ALA A 202 -3.44 17.79 16.85
C ALA A 202 -3.29 17.79 15.32
N VAL A 203 -4.39 17.68 14.58
CA VAL A 203 -4.39 17.81 13.11
C VAL A 203 -3.92 19.19 12.68
N ASP A 204 -4.39 20.26 13.33
CA ASP A 204 -3.95 21.63 13.03
C ASP A 204 -2.46 21.81 13.35
N GLN A 205 -1.96 21.28 14.46
CA GLN A 205 -0.54 21.30 14.80
C GLN A 205 0.31 20.54 13.76
N LEU A 206 -0.18 19.38 13.31
CA LEU A 206 0.46 18.58 12.27
C LEU A 206 0.55 19.33 10.94
N LEU A 207 -0.56 19.94 10.48
CA LEU A 207 -0.65 20.75 9.27
C LEU A 207 0.27 21.98 9.30
N ASN A 208 0.52 22.54 10.49
CA ASN A 208 1.40 23.68 10.69
C ASN A 208 2.88 23.30 10.91
N GLY A 209 3.22 22.00 10.96
CA GLY A 209 4.57 21.51 11.18
C GLY A 209 5.48 21.68 9.95
N ARG A 210 6.49 22.55 10.04
CA ARG A 210 7.39 22.86 8.89
C ARG A 210 8.34 21.73 8.49
N TYR A 211 8.67 20.84 9.41
CA TYR A 211 9.70 19.80 9.22
C TYR A 211 9.16 18.38 9.34
N ARG A 212 7.83 18.24 9.33
CA ARG A 212 7.18 16.94 9.38
C ARG A 212 6.96 16.42 7.97
N ARG A 213 6.99 15.10 7.84
CA ARG A 213 6.64 14.40 6.60
C ARG A 213 5.36 13.64 6.83
N ALA A 214 4.57 13.53 5.78
CA ALA A 214 3.34 12.76 5.79
C ALA A 214 3.21 12.01 4.48
N ALA A 215 2.16 11.20 4.37
CA ALA A 215 1.81 10.58 3.12
C ALA A 215 0.30 10.51 2.90
N TRP A 216 -0.13 10.82 1.67
CA TRP A 216 -1.49 10.52 1.24
C TRP A 216 -1.59 9.06 0.81
N LEU A 217 -2.64 8.37 1.28
CA LEU A 217 -3.01 7.04 0.80
C LEU A 217 -4.09 7.15 -0.27
N ILE A 218 -3.79 6.61 -1.45
CA ILE A 218 -4.73 6.50 -2.56
C ILE A 218 -5.09 5.01 -2.70
N PRO A 219 -6.32 4.59 -2.37
CA PRO A 219 -6.71 3.19 -2.51
C PRO A 219 -6.80 2.81 -4.00
N VAL A 220 -6.20 1.67 -4.33
CA VAL A 220 -6.19 1.08 -5.68
C VAL A 220 -7.18 -0.07 -5.74
N ARG A 221 -7.22 -0.93 -4.74
CA ARG A 221 -8.21 -2.02 -4.64
C ARG A 221 -8.49 -2.36 -3.18
N GLY A 222 -9.76 -2.41 -2.79
CA GLY A 222 -10.21 -2.69 -1.43
C GLY A 222 -10.74 -1.47 -0.70
N SER A 223 -10.87 -1.57 0.63
CA SER A 223 -11.31 -0.50 1.51
C SER A 223 -10.24 -0.27 2.57
N LEU A 224 -9.78 0.97 2.72
CA LEU A 224 -8.94 1.35 3.85
C LEU A 224 -9.71 1.11 5.17
N PRO A 225 -9.01 0.82 6.30
CA PRO A 225 -9.64 0.46 7.57
C PRO A 225 -10.37 1.60 8.28
N TRP A 226 -10.23 2.85 7.82
CA TRP A 226 -10.80 4.01 8.50
C TRP A 226 -12.18 4.35 7.95
N ASP A 227 -13.14 4.53 8.85
CA ASP A 227 -14.52 4.86 8.51
C ASP A 227 -14.60 6.14 7.67
N GLY A 228 -15.39 6.08 6.60
CA GLY A 228 -15.56 7.20 5.67
C GLY A 228 -14.47 7.31 4.60
N ALA A 229 -13.39 6.53 4.66
CA ALA A 229 -12.42 6.43 3.57
C ALA A 229 -13.08 5.91 2.29
N SER A 230 -12.63 6.42 1.13
CA SER A 230 -13.08 5.90 -0.15
C SER A 230 -12.62 4.46 -0.35
N THR A 231 -13.50 3.63 -0.92
CA THR A 231 -13.14 2.29 -1.40
C THR A 231 -12.65 2.38 -2.83
N ALA A 232 -11.91 1.38 -3.31
CA ALA A 232 -11.46 1.31 -4.69
C ALA A 232 -11.68 -0.06 -5.30
N VAL A 233 -12.05 -0.08 -6.58
CA VAL A 233 -12.23 -1.30 -7.38
C VAL A 233 -11.60 -1.13 -8.75
N ILE A 234 -11.14 -2.25 -9.34
CA ILE A 234 -10.57 -2.28 -10.69
C ILE A 234 -11.54 -3.03 -11.61
N LEU A 235 -11.91 -2.39 -12.71
CA LEU A 235 -12.77 -2.96 -13.74
C LEU A 235 -11.95 -3.71 -14.80
N GLU A 236 -12.44 -4.90 -15.15
CA GLU A 236 -11.88 -5.72 -16.23
C GLU A 236 -12.03 -5.00 -17.60
N GLY A 237 -10.90 -4.76 -18.27
CA GLY A 237 -10.80 -3.89 -19.46
C GLY A 237 -11.67 -4.28 -20.67
N THR A 238 -12.04 -5.56 -20.80
CA THR A 238 -12.84 -6.07 -21.94
C THR A 238 -14.30 -5.59 -21.94
N GLN A 239 -14.82 -5.03 -20.83
CA GLN A 239 -16.24 -4.66 -20.74
C GLN A 239 -16.57 -3.23 -21.13
N VAL A 240 -15.57 -2.36 -21.28
CA VAL A 240 -15.80 -0.92 -21.52
C VAL A 240 -16.34 -0.66 -22.93
N ALA A 241 -15.95 -1.45 -23.93
CA ALA A 241 -16.31 -1.22 -25.33
C ALA A 241 -17.78 -1.57 -25.68
N SER A 242 -18.47 -2.41 -24.90
CA SER A 242 -19.81 -2.91 -25.24
C SER A 242 -20.97 -2.21 -24.52
N ARG A 243 -20.70 -1.42 -23.47
CA ARG A 243 -21.77 -0.75 -22.74
C ARG A 243 -21.98 0.62 -23.37
N SER A 244 -23.20 0.87 -23.87
CA SER A 244 -23.64 2.24 -24.14
C SER A 244 -23.35 3.08 -22.90
N PRO A 245 -22.87 4.33 -23.03
CA PRO A 245 -22.58 5.20 -21.91
C PRO A 245 -23.86 5.45 -21.12
N SER A 246 -24.16 4.54 -20.21
CA SER A 246 -25.16 4.73 -19.18
C SER A 246 -24.62 5.88 -18.34
N PRO A 247 -25.44 6.92 -18.09
CA PRO A 247 -24.98 8.15 -17.46
C PRO A 247 -24.20 7.81 -16.20
N SER A 248 -23.01 8.41 -16.11
CA SER A 248 -22.02 8.23 -15.06
C SER A 248 -22.64 7.88 -13.70
N PRO A 249 -22.12 6.88 -12.97
CA PRO A 249 -22.71 6.38 -11.72
C PRO A 249 -22.73 7.38 -10.54
N CYS A 250 -22.55 8.68 -10.76
CA CYS A 250 -22.33 9.67 -9.71
C CYS A 250 -23.49 10.64 -9.40
N LEU A 251 -24.63 10.62 -10.10
CA LEU A 251 -25.59 11.72 -9.94
C LEU A 251 -26.74 11.50 -8.94
N HIS A 252 -27.05 10.26 -8.53
CA HIS A 252 -28.20 10.02 -7.63
C HIS A 252 -27.95 9.00 -6.51
N ALA A 253 -26.69 8.67 -6.20
CA ALA A 253 -26.42 7.91 -4.98
C ALA A 253 -26.81 8.79 -3.77
N PRO A 254 -27.57 8.26 -2.79
CA PRO A 254 -27.92 9.01 -1.59
C PRO A 254 -26.64 9.52 -0.93
N ALA A 255 -26.67 10.75 -0.42
CA ALA A 255 -25.51 11.50 0.08
C ALA A 255 -24.68 10.80 1.17
N ALA A 256 -25.14 9.66 1.69
CA ALA A 256 -24.54 8.91 2.79
C ALA A 256 -23.55 7.81 2.35
N GLN A 257 -23.46 7.43 1.06
CA GLN A 257 -22.55 6.34 0.68
C GLN A 257 -21.12 6.87 0.37
N PRO A 258 -20.07 6.26 0.96
CA PRO A 258 -18.70 6.62 0.65
C PRO A 258 -18.43 6.40 -0.85
N ARG A 259 -17.81 7.40 -1.48
CA ARG A 259 -17.56 7.38 -2.93
C ARG A 259 -16.55 6.29 -3.26
N ALA A 260 -16.98 5.30 -4.03
CA ALA A 260 -16.11 4.27 -4.57
C ALA A 260 -15.30 4.83 -5.75
N ILE A 261 -13.99 4.65 -5.70
CA ILE A 261 -13.06 4.94 -6.78
C ILE A 261 -13.07 3.75 -7.75
N THR A 262 -13.27 4.02 -9.03
CA THR A 262 -13.30 2.99 -10.06
C THR A 262 -12.13 3.18 -10.99
N TRP A 263 -11.22 2.21 -10.98
CA TRP A 263 -10.04 2.16 -11.82
C TRP A 263 -10.25 1.26 -13.03
N THR A 264 -9.51 1.58 -14.08
CA THR A 264 -9.16 0.68 -15.17
C THR A 264 -7.64 0.49 -15.14
N PRO A 265 -7.09 -0.59 -15.72
CA PRO A 265 -5.64 -0.76 -15.80
C PRO A 265 -4.92 0.47 -16.41
N ASP A 266 -5.47 1.03 -17.50
CA ASP A 266 -4.91 2.21 -18.17
C ASP A 266 -4.97 3.48 -17.31
N SER A 267 -6.09 3.72 -16.62
CA SER A 267 -6.20 4.90 -15.74
C SER A 267 -5.30 4.84 -14.52
N LEU A 268 -4.99 3.63 -14.03
CA LEU A 268 -4.05 3.42 -12.94
C LEU A 268 -2.60 3.63 -13.39
N GLN A 269 -2.23 3.15 -14.58
CA GLN A 269 -0.94 3.43 -15.21
C GLN A 269 -0.73 4.93 -15.46
N HIS A 270 -1.78 5.58 -15.97
CA HIS A 270 -1.77 7.02 -16.19
C HIS A 270 -1.62 7.80 -14.87
N LEU A 271 -2.29 7.35 -13.79
CA LEU A 271 -2.11 7.96 -12.46
C LEU A 271 -0.67 7.83 -11.97
N TRP A 272 -0.08 6.63 -12.08
CA TRP A 272 1.31 6.40 -11.68
C TRP A 272 2.29 7.31 -12.43
N SER A 273 2.12 7.41 -13.75
CA SER A 273 2.90 8.30 -14.61
C SER A 273 2.71 9.78 -14.25
N PHE A 274 1.47 10.19 -13.96
CA PHE A 274 1.13 11.53 -13.49
C PHE A 274 1.83 11.86 -12.16
N LEU A 275 1.78 10.97 -11.18
CA LEU A 275 2.48 11.16 -9.90
C LEU A 275 4.00 11.28 -10.10
N GLY A 276 4.59 10.44 -10.97
CA GLY A 276 6.00 10.55 -11.37
C GLY A 276 6.33 11.92 -12.00
N SER A 277 5.46 12.43 -12.88
CA SER A 277 5.65 13.75 -13.50
C SER A 277 5.60 14.90 -12.49
N ILE A 278 4.72 14.83 -11.48
CA ILE A 278 4.65 15.82 -10.41
C ILE A 278 5.93 15.81 -9.57
N GLN A 279 6.44 14.62 -9.25
CA GLN A 279 7.71 14.47 -8.53
C GLN A 279 8.87 15.09 -9.33
N GLN A 280 8.96 14.81 -10.64
CA GLN A 280 10.01 15.34 -11.51
C GLN A 280 9.94 16.87 -11.69
N ALA A 281 8.75 17.46 -11.61
CA ALA A 281 8.56 18.91 -11.70
C ALA A 281 9.12 19.66 -10.47
N LYS A 282 9.31 19.00 -9.32
CA LYS A 282 9.94 19.54 -8.10
C LYS A 282 9.28 20.81 -7.54
N HIS A 283 8.01 21.09 -7.89
CA HIS A 283 7.28 22.26 -7.42
C HIS A 283 6.66 22.11 -6.03
N LEU A 284 6.49 20.88 -5.55
CA LEU A 284 5.88 20.54 -4.25
C LEU A 284 6.90 20.07 -3.21
N GLY A 285 8.18 20.37 -3.41
CA GLY A 285 9.23 19.85 -2.54
C GLY A 285 9.56 18.36 -2.81
N PRO A 286 10.21 17.68 -1.84
CA PRO A 286 10.62 16.29 -1.97
C PRO A 286 9.43 15.33 -1.88
N LEU A 287 9.01 14.80 -3.03
CA LEU A 287 7.98 13.76 -3.11
C LEU A 287 8.59 12.38 -3.27
N SER A 288 8.13 11.38 -2.52
CA SER A 288 8.45 9.97 -2.76
C SER A 288 7.17 9.19 -3.03
N LEU A 289 7.23 8.17 -3.86
CA LEU A 289 6.09 7.37 -4.26
C LEU A 289 6.34 5.92 -3.89
N SER A 290 5.34 5.24 -3.32
CA SER A 290 5.36 3.80 -3.20
C SER A 290 4.02 3.19 -3.59
N PHE A 291 4.07 2.05 -4.25
CA PHE A 291 2.92 1.21 -4.53
C PHE A 291 2.99 -0.04 -3.64
N HIS A 292 1.93 -0.28 -2.90
CA HIS A 292 1.79 -1.40 -1.98
C HIS A 292 0.72 -2.36 -2.51
N VAL A 293 1.13 -3.61 -2.73
CA VAL A 293 0.24 -4.69 -3.14
C VAL A 293 0.00 -5.63 -1.97
N ALA A 294 -1.26 -5.81 -1.61
CA ALA A 294 -1.72 -6.78 -0.63
C ALA A 294 -1.24 -8.19 -0.99
N PRO A 295 -0.87 -9.03 -0.02
CA PRO A 295 -0.61 -10.45 -0.27
C PRO A 295 -1.84 -11.11 -0.92
N VAL A 296 -1.60 -12.02 -1.87
CA VAL A 296 -2.68 -12.72 -2.60
C VAL A 296 -3.63 -13.45 -1.63
N ASP A 297 -3.09 -13.93 -0.52
CA ASP A 297 -3.84 -14.67 0.50
C ASP A 297 -4.85 -13.80 1.27
N ALA A 298 -4.69 -12.48 1.29
CA ALA A 298 -5.56 -11.58 2.03
C ALA A 298 -6.99 -11.51 1.47
N PHE A 299 -7.19 -11.84 0.19
CA PHE A 299 -8.48 -11.73 -0.48
C PHE A 299 -9.36 -12.98 -0.33
N SER A 300 -8.80 -14.11 0.12
CA SER A 300 -9.50 -15.41 0.08
C SER A 300 -10.55 -15.61 1.17
N THR A 301 -10.60 -14.75 2.19
CA THR A 301 -11.32 -15.09 3.43
C THR A 301 -12.72 -14.50 3.56
N ARG A 302 -13.15 -13.55 2.71
CA ARG A 302 -14.35 -12.74 3.01
C ARG A 302 -15.58 -12.96 2.10
N ASP A 303 -15.40 -13.41 0.87
CA ASP A 303 -16.51 -13.51 -0.10
C ASP A 303 -17.38 -14.78 0.03
N SER A 304 -17.10 -15.68 0.97
CA SER A 304 -17.99 -16.80 1.29
C SER A 304 -18.99 -16.53 2.41
N ILE A 305 -19.09 -15.29 2.91
CA ILE A 305 -20.23 -14.91 3.75
C ILE A 305 -21.38 -14.53 2.82
N SER A 306 -22.14 -15.55 2.43
CA SER A 306 -23.50 -15.40 1.91
C SER A 306 -24.22 -14.28 2.65
N GLU A 307 -24.82 -13.34 1.91
CA GLU A 307 -25.70 -12.34 2.48
C GLU A 307 -26.60 -12.97 3.56
N PRO A 308 -26.65 -12.41 4.78
CA PRO A 308 -27.64 -12.82 5.73
C PRO A 308 -29.00 -12.46 5.14
N VAL A 309 -29.72 -13.48 4.66
CA VAL A 309 -31.17 -13.42 4.48
C VAL A 309 -31.73 -12.95 5.81
N TRP A 310 -32.19 -11.71 5.86
CA TRP A 310 -32.65 -10.97 7.04
C TRP A 310 -33.98 -11.49 7.60
N GLU A 311 -34.29 -12.76 7.40
CA GLU A 311 -35.46 -13.44 7.95
C GLU A 311 -35.01 -14.67 8.75
N SER A 312 -34.48 -14.44 9.95
CA SER A 312 -34.50 -15.48 10.97
C SER A 312 -34.59 -14.86 12.36
N ASN A 313 -35.78 -14.97 12.94
CA ASN A 313 -36.12 -14.61 14.32
C ASN A 313 -35.39 -15.54 15.33
N HIS A 314 -34.07 -15.48 15.39
CA HIS A 314 -33.30 -16.15 16.42
C HIS A 314 -32.74 -15.12 17.44
N PRO A 315 -33.31 -15.03 18.66
CA PRO A 315 -32.90 -14.08 19.69
C PRO A 315 -31.59 -14.46 20.42
N TYR A 316 -30.69 -15.20 19.78
CA TYR A 316 -29.43 -15.64 20.40
C TYR A 316 -28.27 -15.56 19.41
N TYR A 317 -27.78 -14.34 19.15
CA TYR A 317 -26.38 -14.15 18.82
C TYR A 317 -25.78 -13.16 19.81
N HIS A 318 -25.08 -13.73 20.78
CA HIS A 318 -24.23 -13.02 21.70
C HIS A 318 -23.16 -12.28 20.92
N HIS A 319 -23.06 -10.98 21.21
CA HIS A 319 -21.83 -10.21 21.17
C HIS A 319 -20.61 -11.11 21.35
N LEU A 320 -19.71 -11.13 20.37
CA LEU A 320 -18.30 -11.43 20.60
C LEU A 320 -17.76 -10.33 21.51
N SER A 321 -18.01 -10.50 22.80
CA SER A 321 -17.30 -9.82 23.87
C SER A 321 -15.85 -10.30 23.76
N SER A 322 -15.03 -9.45 23.14
CA SER A 322 -13.59 -9.46 23.29
C SER A 322 -13.29 -9.57 24.77
N ARG A 323 -12.84 -10.74 25.22
CA ARG A 323 -12.29 -10.92 26.56
C ARG A 323 -11.11 -9.95 26.67
N HIS A 324 -11.32 -8.90 27.46
CA HIS A 324 -10.29 -7.96 27.87
C HIS A 324 -9.20 -8.73 28.63
N THR A 325 -8.17 -9.17 27.91
CA THR A 325 -6.85 -9.35 28.51
C THR A 325 -6.35 -7.93 28.77
N ALA A 326 -5.97 -7.64 30.02
CA ALA A 326 -5.60 -6.31 30.50
C ALA A 326 -4.23 -5.85 29.96
N GLY A 327 -4.06 -5.85 28.64
CA GLY A 327 -2.99 -5.16 27.93
C GLY A 327 -3.45 -3.76 27.56
N SER A 328 -2.50 -2.82 27.49
CA SER A 328 -2.74 -1.41 27.20
C SER A 328 -3.67 -1.22 25.99
N PRO A 329 -4.77 -0.43 26.10
CA PRO A 329 -5.77 -0.29 25.04
C PRO A 329 -5.27 0.42 23.77
N ASP A 330 -4.08 1.01 23.78
CA ASP A 330 -3.58 1.81 22.65
C ASP A 330 -2.85 0.96 21.57
N ASP A 331 -2.21 -0.15 21.94
CA ASP A 331 -1.42 -0.95 20.98
C ASP A 331 -2.27 -1.88 20.11
N PHE A 332 -3.32 -2.51 20.66
CA PHE A 332 -4.21 -3.41 19.92
C PHE A 332 -4.89 -2.72 18.71
N ALA A 333 -5.21 -1.43 18.81
CA ALA A 333 -5.84 -0.69 17.71
C ALA A 333 -4.86 -0.52 16.53
N THR A 334 -3.57 -0.34 16.80
CA THR A 334 -2.55 -0.19 15.75
C THR A 334 -2.30 -1.51 15.02
N ASP A 335 -2.27 -2.63 15.73
CA ASP A 335 -2.10 -3.97 15.15
C ASP A 335 -3.29 -4.40 14.29
N ILE A 336 -4.52 -4.15 14.75
CA ILE A 336 -5.73 -4.43 13.97
C ILE A 336 -5.73 -3.56 12.69
N CYS A 337 -5.43 -2.26 12.81
CA CYS A 337 -5.39 -1.38 11.64
C CYS A 337 -4.30 -1.79 10.64
N ARG A 338 -3.15 -2.27 11.12
CA ARG A 338 -2.04 -2.73 10.27
C ARG A 338 -2.39 -3.99 9.49
N ALA A 339 -2.96 -5.00 10.16
CA ALA A 339 -3.43 -6.22 9.51
C ALA A 339 -4.51 -5.92 8.44
N HIS A 340 -5.31 -4.87 8.64
CA HIS A 340 -6.30 -4.44 7.65
C HIS A 340 -5.68 -3.69 6.46
N LEU A 341 -4.65 -2.87 6.67
CA LEU A 341 -3.99 -2.16 5.57
C LEU A 341 -3.21 -3.12 4.65
N GLU A 342 -2.71 -4.22 5.19
CA GLU A 342 -2.07 -5.30 4.42
C GLU A 342 -3.03 -5.98 3.44
N GLY A 343 -4.35 -5.91 3.66
CA GLY A 343 -5.36 -6.45 2.76
C GLY A 343 -5.83 -5.49 1.66
N VAL A 344 -5.20 -4.32 1.51
CA VAL A 344 -5.59 -3.28 0.55
C VAL A 344 -4.43 -2.98 -0.38
N ASP A 345 -4.71 -2.87 -1.68
CA ASP A 345 -3.73 -2.33 -2.62
C ASP A 345 -3.84 -0.81 -2.61
N TYR A 346 -2.73 -0.09 -2.42
CA TYR A 346 -2.74 1.37 -2.34
C TYR A 346 -1.43 1.99 -2.84
N ILE A 347 -1.52 3.26 -3.24
CA ILE A 347 -0.37 4.11 -3.52
C ILE A 347 -0.18 5.07 -2.34
N LYS A 348 1.06 5.19 -1.85
CA LYS A 348 1.44 6.12 -0.79
C LYS A 348 2.33 7.22 -1.39
N VAL A 349 1.89 8.47 -1.23
CA VAL A 349 2.57 9.67 -1.77
C VAL A 349 3.18 10.44 -0.60
N PHE A 350 4.46 10.17 -0.32
CA PHE A 350 5.21 10.83 0.76
C PHE A 350 5.59 12.24 0.37
N HIS A 351 5.45 13.18 1.31
CA HIS A 351 5.63 14.59 1.08
C HIS A 351 5.88 15.36 2.38
N ASP A 352 6.33 16.61 2.28
CA ASP A 352 6.49 17.48 3.46
C ASP A 352 5.15 18.11 3.84
N MET A 353 4.86 18.23 5.14
CA MET A 353 3.57 18.72 5.65
C MET A 353 3.09 20.05 5.06
N PRO A 354 3.94 21.07 4.83
CA PRO A 354 3.49 22.34 4.24
C PRO A 354 2.87 22.20 2.85
N CYS A 355 3.08 21.08 2.15
CA CYS A 355 2.51 20.84 0.83
C CYS A 355 1.26 19.96 0.83
N SER A 356 0.86 19.40 1.98
CA SER A 356 -0.17 18.36 2.05
C SER A 356 -1.49 18.77 1.40
N LEU A 357 -1.96 19.98 1.68
CA LEU A 357 -3.23 20.48 1.14
C LEU A 357 -3.14 20.89 -0.33
N SER A 358 -2.00 21.41 -0.78
CA SER A 358 -1.74 21.74 -2.18
C SER A 358 -1.65 20.46 -3.03
N LEU A 359 -0.96 19.43 -2.52
CA LEU A 359 -0.91 18.10 -3.14
C LEU A 359 -2.30 17.46 -3.19
N ARG A 360 -3.08 17.54 -2.11
CA ARG A 360 -4.47 17.06 -2.09
C ARG A 360 -5.33 17.73 -3.17
N ASN A 361 -5.15 19.02 -3.40
CA ASN A 361 -5.85 19.75 -4.46
C ASN A 361 -5.46 19.28 -5.86
N ILE A 362 -4.19 18.96 -6.08
CA ILE A 362 -3.70 18.39 -7.34
C ILE A 362 -4.28 16.98 -7.56
N LEU A 363 -4.35 16.15 -6.51
CA LEU A 363 -4.95 14.83 -6.58
C LEU A 363 -6.46 14.90 -6.91
N ASP A 364 -7.20 15.82 -6.30
CA ASP A 364 -8.63 16.05 -6.64
C ASP A 364 -8.83 16.61 -8.06
N ALA A 365 -7.87 17.39 -8.55
CA ALA A 365 -7.88 17.95 -9.90
C ALA A 365 -7.41 16.97 -10.98
N TYR A 366 -6.83 15.82 -10.62
CA TYR A 366 -6.37 14.79 -11.54
C TYR A 366 -7.46 14.39 -12.53
N ARG A 367 -7.07 14.27 -13.80
CA ARG A 367 -7.93 13.89 -14.91
C ARG A 367 -7.25 12.76 -15.65
N TYR A 368 -8.02 11.71 -15.89
CA TYR A 368 -7.67 10.66 -16.82
C TYR A 368 -8.41 10.94 -18.14
N GLU A 369 -7.64 10.93 -19.22
CA GLU A 369 -8.14 11.05 -20.59
C GLU A 369 -7.94 9.70 -21.25
N PRO A 370 -9.00 8.89 -21.44
CA PRO A 370 -8.86 7.60 -22.08
C PRO A 370 -8.28 7.84 -23.48
N VAL A 371 -7.24 7.08 -23.84
CA VAL A 371 -6.74 7.06 -25.21
C VAL A 371 -7.90 6.58 -26.06
N ASN A 372 -8.53 7.51 -26.78
CA ASN A 372 -9.71 7.23 -27.58
C ASN A 372 -9.32 6.14 -28.59
N GLY A 373 -9.67 4.88 -28.30
CA GLY A 373 -9.79 3.89 -29.35
C GLY A 373 -10.70 4.51 -30.39
N GLU A 374 -10.26 4.57 -31.64
CA GLU A 374 -10.98 5.15 -32.76
C GLU A 374 -12.39 4.55 -32.81
N VAL A 375 -13.36 5.18 -32.15
CA VAL A 375 -14.77 4.91 -32.34
C VAL A 375 -15.20 5.94 -33.39
N PRO A 376 -15.12 5.60 -34.69
CA PRO A 376 -15.52 6.51 -35.74
C PRO A 376 -16.98 6.91 -35.54
N GLY A 377 -17.24 8.20 -35.39
CA GLY A 377 -18.60 8.75 -35.43
C GLY A 377 -19.03 9.66 -34.27
N ARG A 378 -18.18 9.94 -33.27
CA ARG A 378 -18.48 10.97 -32.24
C ARG A 378 -17.51 12.13 -32.32
N SER A 379 -17.62 12.95 -33.37
CA SER A 379 -16.86 14.19 -33.56
C SER A 379 -17.29 15.36 -32.65
N GLY A 380 -17.76 15.07 -31.44
CA GLY A 380 -18.00 16.06 -30.40
C GLY A 380 -16.76 16.19 -29.51
N ALA A 381 -15.78 16.98 -29.96
CA ALA A 381 -14.56 17.26 -29.21
C ALA A 381 -14.90 17.96 -27.88
N ASN A 382 -14.66 17.31 -26.73
CA ASN A 382 -13.95 17.87 -25.56
C ASN A 382 -14.28 17.27 -24.17
N ASP A 383 -15.29 16.42 -23.99
CA ASP A 383 -15.80 16.17 -22.63
C ASP A 383 -15.50 14.81 -21.97
N ASN A 384 -14.68 13.94 -22.55
CA ASN A 384 -14.36 12.65 -21.93
C ASN A 384 -13.28 12.70 -20.85
N LYS A 385 -13.11 13.83 -20.14
CA LYS A 385 -12.15 13.93 -19.04
C LYS A 385 -12.76 13.37 -17.75
N ILE A 386 -12.25 12.25 -17.27
CA ILE A 386 -12.74 11.58 -16.07
C ILE A 386 -11.90 12.04 -14.87
N ARG A 387 -12.52 12.67 -13.87
CA ARG A 387 -11.87 13.01 -12.60
C ARG A 387 -12.08 11.91 -11.58
N ILE A 388 -11.27 10.86 -11.67
CA ILE A 388 -11.43 9.63 -10.88
C ILE A 388 -11.34 9.88 -9.36
N LEU A 389 -10.48 10.81 -8.94
CA LEU A 389 -10.24 11.12 -7.53
C LEU A 389 -11.09 12.27 -6.98
N LYS A 390 -12.03 12.82 -7.77
CA LYS A 390 -12.82 14.00 -7.37
C LYS A 390 -13.69 13.71 -6.16
N GLY A 391 -13.38 14.35 -5.04
CA GLY A 391 -14.04 14.16 -3.74
C GLY A 391 -13.96 12.73 -3.21
N ALA A 392 -12.95 11.95 -3.63
CA ALA A 392 -12.60 10.70 -2.95
C ALA A 392 -12.04 11.04 -1.56
N HIS A 393 -12.46 10.37 -0.49
CA HIS A 393 -11.92 10.62 0.84
C HIS A 393 -10.61 9.85 1.04
N LEU A 394 -9.49 10.56 1.01
CA LEU A 394 -8.15 10.01 1.16
C LEU A 394 -7.70 10.16 2.61
N VAL A 395 -6.82 9.26 3.04
CA VAL A 395 -6.24 9.26 4.39
C VAL A 395 -4.86 9.89 4.34
N LEU A 396 -4.60 10.85 5.23
CA LEU A 396 -3.25 11.34 5.49
C LEU A 396 -2.63 10.53 6.64
N MET A 397 -1.45 9.97 6.41
CA MET A 397 -0.60 9.38 7.44
C MET A 397 0.48 10.36 7.88
N ASP A 398 0.81 10.37 9.17
CA ASP A 398 1.94 11.13 9.71
C ASP A 398 3.29 10.42 9.46
N GLU A 399 4.37 11.00 9.99
CA GLU A 399 5.73 10.47 9.90
C GLU A 399 5.91 9.09 10.55
N CYS A 400 5.07 8.77 11.53
CA CYS A 400 5.07 7.51 12.26
C CYS A 400 4.20 6.44 11.57
N SER A 401 3.64 6.74 10.39
CA SER A 401 2.66 5.88 9.72
C SER A 401 1.42 5.60 10.58
N LYS A 402 0.99 6.59 11.36
CA LYS A 402 -0.34 6.64 11.99
C LYS A 402 -1.27 7.47 11.12
N ALA A 403 -2.51 7.03 10.95
CA ALA A 403 -3.49 7.82 10.21
C ALA A 403 -3.93 9.02 11.05
N ALA A 404 -3.75 10.22 10.50
CA ALA A 404 -4.03 11.46 11.21
C ALA A 404 -5.45 11.97 10.92
N PHE A 405 -5.85 12.00 9.64
CA PHE A 405 -7.16 12.48 9.23
C PHE A 405 -7.59 12.04 7.82
N LEU A 406 -8.88 12.21 7.52
CA LEU A 406 -9.53 11.98 6.23
C LEU A 406 -9.90 13.29 5.54
N MET A 407 -9.80 13.35 4.21
CA MET A 407 -10.23 14.50 3.37
C MET A 407 -10.61 14.15 1.95
#